data_AF-A0A399SIH5-F1
#
_entry.id   AF-A0A399SIH5-F1
#
_cell.length_a   1.000
_cell.length_b   1.000
_cell.length_c   1.000
_cell.angle_alpha   90.00
_cell.angle_beta   90.00
_cell.angle_gamma   90.00
#
_symmetry.space_group_name_H-M   'P 1'
#
loop_
_entity.id
_entity.type
_entity.pdbx_description
1 polymer ?
#
loop_
_entity_poly.entity_id
_entity_poly.type
_entity_poly.pdbx_seq_one_letter_code
_entity_poly.pdbx_strand_id
1 'polypeptide(L)'
;MSSAAAPAAVIGEPEAVEDVARVAPSPAWLALKDAAVALQPMQVKDGSIPDAAHHAEAARLITVIRDSVRALAPLFPHDAAYLAALDVDFARWVDQGLGVPDFLDSLSAFQPQRDRVDGIRHLVVFPMTTQNGSASRLVEAVLIEVVWPEFVAELEAGDYGNALFVPIRFVDFTPGYDTNSAVLFPETVAMREVPTFTWGAIFADREAARFRRVVRHAAEVTKLELPEDARRLLDDQRLAEETFVMWDLIHDRTHMRGDLPFDPFMIKQRMPFFLYSIEELRCDLTAFREAVRIQRRLAAVDPAERTAADDALLERAGMVQHAVILDRIFRFAITGSRVRNYDGLGGQLLFAWL
;
A
#
# COMPACT_ATOMS: atom_id res chain seq x y z
N MET A 1 20.01 -25.26 53.58
CA MET A 1 19.14 -25.49 52.41
C MET A 1 18.85 -24.13 51.80
N SER A 2 19.55 -23.78 50.72
CA SER A 2 19.25 -22.61 49.89
C SER A 2 19.39 -23.09 48.46
N SER A 3 18.26 -23.20 47.76
CA SER A 3 18.18 -23.60 46.36
C SER A 3 18.06 -22.34 45.53
N ALA A 4 19.13 -21.96 44.83
CA ALA A 4 19.09 -20.91 43.81
C ALA A 4 18.37 -21.47 42.58
N ALA A 5 17.26 -20.85 42.19
CA ALA A 5 16.57 -21.15 40.95
C ALA A 5 17.33 -20.50 39.76
N ALA A 6 17.63 -21.29 38.73
CA ALA A 6 18.19 -20.81 37.48
C ALA A 6 17.14 -20.03 36.67
N PRO A 7 17.51 -18.97 35.93
CA PRO A 7 16.58 -18.27 35.06
C PRO A 7 16.22 -19.14 33.86
N ALA A 8 14.92 -19.24 33.58
CA ALA A 8 14.37 -19.92 32.43
C ALA A 8 14.79 -19.23 31.14
N ALA A 9 15.28 -20.00 30.17
CA ALA A 9 15.57 -19.54 28.82
C ALA A 9 14.25 -19.19 28.11
N VAL A 10 14.12 -17.94 27.66
CA VAL A 10 13.09 -17.52 26.71
C VAL A 10 13.48 -18.09 25.36
N ILE A 11 12.70 -19.04 24.85
CA ILE A 11 12.91 -19.72 23.58
C ILE A 11 12.13 -18.97 22.49
N GLY A 12 12.84 -18.57 21.44
CA GLY A 12 12.32 -18.44 20.06
C GLY A 12 11.62 -17.12 19.69
N GLU A 13 12.40 -16.13 19.25
CA GLU A 13 12.22 -15.30 18.04
C GLU A 13 13.05 -14.01 18.13
N PRO A 14 14.28 -14.03 17.60
CA PRO A 14 14.82 -12.82 16.95
C PRO A 14 15.51 -13.08 15.60
N GLU A 15 15.82 -14.33 15.24
CA GLU A 15 16.63 -14.63 14.04
C GLU A 15 15.88 -14.38 12.72
N ALA A 16 14.59 -14.71 12.65
CA ALA A 16 13.81 -14.54 11.41
C ALA A 16 13.58 -13.06 11.06
N VAL A 17 13.34 -12.20 12.06
CA VAL A 17 13.06 -10.77 11.84
C VAL A 17 14.33 -10.00 11.44
N GLU A 18 15.50 -10.37 12.00
CA GLU A 18 16.79 -9.78 11.60
C GLU A 18 17.24 -10.20 10.19
N ASP A 19 16.82 -11.36 9.68
CA ASP A 19 17.21 -11.85 8.35
C ASP A 19 16.41 -11.19 7.21
N VAL A 20 15.12 -10.89 7.42
CA VAL A 20 14.32 -10.17 6.42
C VAL A 20 14.76 -8.69 6.28
N ALA A 21 15.37 -8.11 7.33
CA ALA A 21 16.01 -6.79 7.29
C ALA A 21 17.08 -6.66 6.18
N ARG A 22 17.68 -7.79 5.77
CA ARG A 22 18.78 -7.86 4.80
C ARG A 22 18.35 -8.27 3.39
N VAL A 23 17.05 -8.38 3.10
CA VAL A 23 16.58 -8.78 1.76
C VAL A 23 16.95 -7.75 0.71
N ALA A 24 16.76 -6.46 0.97
CA ALA A 24 17.05 -5.38 0.01
C ALA A 24 18.53 -5.31 -0.44
N PRO A 25 19.54 -5.54 0.42
CA PRO A 25 20.92 -5.68 -0.04
C PRO A 25 21.31 -7.10 -0.50
N SER A 26 20.40 -8.08 -0.46
CA SER A 26 20.74 -9.48 -0.76
C SER A 26 21.06 -9.68 -2.26
N PRO A 27 22.04 -10.54 -2.61
CA PRO A 27 22.35 -10.85 -4.00
C PRO A 27 21.15 -11.39 -4.80
N ALA A 28 20.29 -12.18 -4.16
CA ALA A 28 19.10 -12.75 -4.80
C ALA A 28 18.08 -11.66 -5.18
N TRP A 29 17.83 -10.71 -4.29
CA TRP A 29 16.94 -9.59 -4.60
C TRP A 29 17.49 -8.68 -5.70
N LEU A 30 18.79 -8.36 -5.65
CA LEU A 30 19.43 -7.56 -6.70
C LEU A 30 19.35 -8.26 -8.06
N ALA A 31 19.62 -9.56 -8.11
CA ALA A 31 19.49 -10.36 -9.33
C ALA A 31 18.04 -10.40 -9.86
N LEU A 32 17.05 -10.52 -8.96
CA LEU A 32 15.63 -10.47 -9.30
C LEU A 32 15.27 -9.12 -9.94
N LYS A 33 15.62 -8.01 -9.28
CA LYS A 33 15.38 -6.66 -9.78
C LYS A 33 16.01 -6.43 -11.14
N ASP A 34 17.30 -6.77 -11.28
CA ASP A 34 18.03 -6.57 -12.53
C ASP A 34 17.43 -7.39 -13.67
N ALA A 35 17.03 -8.64 -13.40
CA ALA A 35 16.40 -9.49 -14.39
C ALA A 35 15.01 -9.01 -14.79
N ALA A 36 14.20 -8.54 -13.83
CA ALA A 36 12.91 -7.93 -14.10
C ALA A 36 13.09 -6.70 -14.99
N VAL A 37 13.96 -5.75 -14.61
CA VAL A 37 14.25 -4.53 -15.39
C VAL A 37 14.76 -4.85 -16.80
N ALA A 38 15.65 -5.83 -16.95
CA ALA A 38 16.17 -6.23 -18.25
C ALA A 38 15.12 -6.89 -19.16
N LEU A 39 14.06 -7.47 -18.59
CA LEU A 39 12.96 -8.08 -19.33
C LEU A 39 11.99 -7.03 -19.91
N GLN A 40 11.78 -5.92 -19.19
CA GLN A 40 10.76 -4.90 -19.51
C GLN A 40 10.84 -4.35 -20.95
N PRO A 41 12.02 -4.06 -21.55
CA PRO A 41 12.11 -3.57 -22.92
C PRO A 41 11.59 -4.54 -23.99
N MET A 42 11.47 -5.83 -23.67
CA MET A 42 10.98 -6.87 -24.57
C MET A 42 9.45 -7.02 -24.50
N GLN A 43 8.82 -6.50 -23.43
CA GLN A 43 7.39 -6.60 -23.21
C GLN A 43 6.63 -5.51 -23.98
N VAL A 44 5.53 -5.90 -24.62
CA VAL A 44 4.57 -4.94 -25.17
C VAL A 44 3.47 -4.61 -24.15
N LYS A 45 2.49 -3.78 -24.53
CA LYS A 45 1.51 -3.20 -23.61
C LYS A 45 0.76 -4.22 -22.74
N ASP A 46 0.36 -5.36 -23.30
CA ASP A 46 -0.35 -6.40 -22.56
C ASP A 46 0.55 -7.33 -21.73
N GLY A 47 1.88 -7.10 -21.79
CA GLY A 47 2.91 -7.83 -21.08
C GLY A 47 3.54 -8.96 -21.88
N SER A 48 3.00 -9.31 -23.05
CA SER A 48 3.54 -10.35 -23.93
C SER A 48 4.88 -9.95 -24.58
N ILE A 49 5.62 -10.95 -25.09
CA ILE A 49 6.86 -10.78 -25.86
C ILE A 49 6.64 -11.42 -27.23
N PRO A 50 6.10 -10.68 -28.23
CA PRO A 50 5.72 -11.26 -29.51
C PRO A 50 6.91 -11.53 -30.45
N ASP A 51 8.03 -10.82 -30.29
CA ASP A 51 9.22 -11.02 -31.11
C ASP A 51 10.00 -12.25 -30.64
N ALA A 52 9.96 -13.32 -31.44
CA ALA A 52 10.65 -14.58 -31.17
C ALA A 52 12.17 -14.41 -31.03
N ALA A 53 12.77 -13.35 -31.58
CA ALA A 53 14.19 -13.05 -31.40
C ALA A 53 14.54 -12.76 -29.93
N HIS A 54 13.58 -12.32 -29.12
CA HIS A 54 13.75 -12.05 -27.70
C HIS A 54 13.49 -13.27 -26.80
N HIS A 55 12.86 -14.33 -27.29
CA HIS A 55 12.38 -15.44 -26.45
C HIS A 55 13.48 -16.16 -25.68
N ALA A 56 14.64 -16.39 -26.31
CA ALA A 56 15.76 -17.06 -25.65
C ALA A 56 16.32 -16.25 -24.48
N GLU A 57 16.45 -14.94 -24.65
CA GLU A 57 16.93 -14.05 -23.59
C GLU A 57 15.88 -13.83 -22.50
N ALA A 58 14.62 -13.65 -22.89
CA ALA A 58 13.50 -13.55 -21.95
C ALA A 58 13.39 -14.79 -21.06
N ALA A 59 13.51 -16.00 -21.64
CA ALA A 59 13.52 -17.25 -20.88
C ALA A 59 14.71 -17.32 -19.90
N ARG A 60 15.89 -16.83 -20.29
CA ARG A 60 17.07 -16.74 -19.40
C ARG A 60 16.82 -15.79 -18.24
N LEU A 61 16.28 -14.60 -18.49
CA LEU A 61 15.95 -13.61 -17.47
C LEU A 61 14.85 -14.12 -16.51
N ILE A 62 13.80 -14.75 -17.05
CA ILE A 62 12.75 -15.37 -16.24
C ILE A 62 13.31 -16.51 -15.39
N THR A 63 14.29 -17.27 -15.87
CA THR A 63 14.99 -18.27 -15.06
C THR A 63 15.70 -17.62 -13.86
N VAL A 64 16.36 -16.48 -14.05
CA VAL A 64 16.99 -15.72 -12.96
C VAL A 64 15.95 -15.23 -11.95
N ILE A 65 14.80 -14.72 -12.42
CA ILE A 65 13.68 -14.30 -11.55
C ILE A 65 13.22 -15.49 -10.69
N ARG A 66 12.96 -16.64 -11.33
CA ARG A 66 12.52 -17.87 -10.68
C ARG A 66 13.52 -18.41 -9.65
N ASP A 67 14.81 -18.44 -9.99
CA ASP A 67 15.88 -18.83 -9.06
C ASP A 67 15.95 -17.90 -7.86
N SER A 68 15.82 -16.60 -8.10
CA SER A 68 15.84 -15.59 -7.04
C SER A 68 14.62 -15.68 -6.12
N VAL A 69 13.42 -15.91 -6.68
CA VAL A 69 12.20 -16.17 -5.91
C VAL A 69 12.38 -17.41 -5.02
N ARG A 70 12.90 -18.52 -5.55
CA ARG A 70 13.19 -19.73 -4.75
C ARG A 70 14.21 -19.47 -3.64
N ALA A 71 15.25 -18.67 -3.91
CA ALA A 71 16.27 -18.33 -2.92
C ALA A 71 15.74 -17.43 -1.80
N LEU A 72 14.79 -16.54 -2.12
CA LEU A 72 14.18 -15.61 -1.16
C LEU A 72 13.01 -16.23 -0.40
N ALA A 73 12.30 -17.22 -0.95
CA ALA A 73 11.10 -17.79 -0.36
C ALA A 73 11.23 -18.26 1.11
N PRO A 74 12.36 -18.84 1.57
CA PRO A 74 12.52 -19.20 2.98
C PRO A 74 12.41 -18.02 3.96
N LEU A 75 12.62 -16.78 3.49
CA LEU A 75 12.50 -15.55 4.28
C LEU A 75 11.05 -15.06 4.41
N PHE A 76 10.12 -15.64 3.65
CA PHE A 76 8.70 -15.28 3.62
C PHE A 76 7.81 -16.52 3.82
N PRO A 77 7.91 -17.22 4.97
CA PRO A 77 7.19 -18.47 5.20
C PRO A 77 5.67 -18.33 5.15
N HIS A 78 5.12 -17.18 5.51
CA HIS A 78 3.69 -16.86 5.40
C HIS A 78 3.21 -16.79 3.94
N ASP A 79 4.10 -16.46 3.00
CA ASP A 79 3.82 -16.34 1.57
C ASP A 79 4.20 -17.60 0.76
N ALA A 80 4.57 -18.70 1.43
CA ALA A 80 5.15 -19.88 0.77
C ALA A 80 4.28 -20.46 -0.37
N ALA A 81 2.95 -20.51 -0.18
CA ALA A 81 2.03 -20.99 -1.19
C ALA A 81 2.01 -20.08 -2.43
N TYR A 82 2.04 -18.76 -2.22
CA TYR A 82 2.10 -17.78 -3.29
C TYR A 82 3.43 -17.85 -4.05
N LEU A 83 4.57 -17.88 -3.36
CA LEU A 83 5.88 -17.92 -4.01
C LEU A 83 6.11 -19.22 -4.80
N ALA A 84 5.54 -20.34 -4.34
CA ALA A 84 5.53 -21.60 -5.09
C ALA A 84 4.66 -21.51 -6.36
N ALA A 85 3.45 -20.94 -6.26
CA ALA A 85 2.58 -20.72 -7.42
C ALA A 85 3.19 -19.72 -8.43
N LEU A 86 3.89 -18.71 -7.93
CA LEU A 86 4.56 -17.70 -8.75
C LEU A 86 5.65 -18.32 -9.63
N ASP A 87 6.46 -19.22 -9.08
CA ASP A 87 7.45 -19.96 -9.87
C ASP A 87 6.82 -20.77 -11.01
N VAL A 88 5.68 -21.40 -10.73
CA VAL A 88 4.92 -22.19 -11.71
C VAL A 88 4.33 -21.30 -12.80
N ASP A 89 3.75 -20.14 -12.45
CA ASP A 89 3.18 -19.20 -13.41
C ASP A 89 4.25 -18.65 -14.37
N PHE A 90 5.44 -18.30 -13.86
CA PHE A 90 6.57 -17.92 -14.71
C PHE A 90 7.04 -19.05 -15.62
N ALA A 91 7.14 -20.28 -15.10
CA ALA A 91 7.51 -21.45 -15.91
C ALA A 91 6.52 -21.66 -17.07
N ARG A 92 5.22 -21.65 -16.75
CA ARG A 92 4.13 -21.78 -17.70
C ARG A 92 4.17 -20.71 -18.77
N TRP A 93 4.44 -19.45 -18.40
CA TRP A 93 4.50 -18.35 -19.35
C TRP A 93 5.62 -18.54 -20.39
N VAL A 94 6.78 -19.05 -19.98
CA VAL A 94 7.87 -19.43 -20.90
C VAL A 94 7.45 -20.60 -21.78
N ASP A 95 6.92 -21.67 -21.20
CA ASP A 95 6.53 -22.90 -21.92
C ASP A 95 5.42 -22.65 -22.97
N GLN A 96 4.59 -21.63 -22.74
CA GLN A 96 3.53 -21.20 -23.65
C GLN A 96 3.98 -20.16 -24.69
N GLY A 97 5.29 -19.87 -24.78
CA GLY A 97 5.86 -19.01 -25.82
C GLY A 97 5.70 -17.51 -25.55
N LEU A 98 5.63 -17.10 -24.28
CA LEU A 98 5.64 -15.70 -23.85
C LEU A 98 4.50 -14.85 -24.44
N GLY A 99 3.31 -15.45 -24.56
CA GLY A 99 2.06 -14.77 -24.91
C GLY A 99 1.58 -13.78 -23.83
N VAL A 100 0.30 -13.42 -23.82
CA VAL A 100 -0.25 -12.58 -22.74
C VAL A 100 -0.06 -13.30 -21.39
N PRO A 101 0.57 -12.69 -20.37
CA PRO A 101 0.83 -13.37 -19.11
C PRO A 101 -0.46 -13.71 -18.36
N ASP A 102 -0.50 -14.88 -17.72
CA ASP A 102 -1.57 -15.30 -16.82
C ASP A 102 -0.97 -15.72 -15.48
N PHE A 103 -1.16 -14.88 -14.46
CA PHE A 103 -0.66 -15.07 -13.09
C PHE A 103 -1.80 -15.22 -12.09
N LEU A 104 -2.98 -15.69 -12.53
CA LEU A 104 -4.15 -15.80 -11.66
C LEU A 104 -3.92 -16.77 -10.49
N ASP A 105 -3.13 -17.83 -10.67
CA ASP A 105 -2.95 -18.85 -9.63
C ASP A 105 -2.09 -18.29 -8.49
N SER A 106 -0.97 -17.64 -8.81
CA SER A 106 -0.15 -16.91 -7.82
C SER A 106 -0.87 -15.71 -7.22
N LEU A 107 -1.63 -14.94 -8.01
CA LEU A 107 -2.45 -13.83 -7.49
C LEU A 107 -3.49 -14.31 -6.47
N SER A 108 -4.13 -15.44 -6.74
CA SER A 108 -5.13 -16.02 -5.82
C SER A 108 -4.49 -16.53 -4.53
N ALA A 109 -3.26 -17.04 -4.60
CA ALA A 109 -2.50 -17.51 -3.46
C ALA A 109 -1.91 -16.38 -2.59
N PHE A 110 -1.69 -15.20 -3.15
CA PHE A 110 -1.19 -14.04 -2.39
C PHE A 110 -2.31 -13.43 -1.55
N GLN A 111 -2.21 -13.57 -0.23
CA GLN A 111 -3.27 -13.24 0.73
C GLN A 111 -2.76 -12.34 1.88
N PRO A 112 -2.14 -11.18 1.59
CA PRO A 112 -1.50 -10.35 2.62
C PRO A 112 -2.48 -9.82 3.69
N GLN A 113 -3.77 -9.71 3.37
CA GLN A 113 -4.79 -9.28 4.32
C GLN A 113 -5.03 -10.28 5.46
N ARG A 114 -4.58 -11.53 5.32
CA ARG A 114 -4.66 -12.54 6.39
C ARG A 114 -3.57 -12.37 7.44
N ASP A 115 -2.46 -11.76 7.08
CA ASP A 115 -1.26 -11.60 7.90
C ASP A 115 -0.94 -10.12 8.10
N ARG A 116 -1.89 -9.35 8.64
CA ARG A 116 -1.71 -7.92 8.96
C ARG A 116 -0.96 -7.76 10.29
N VAL A 117 0.31 -8.14 10.30
CA VAL A 117 1.21 -7.97 11.45
C VAL A 117 2.13 -6.77 11.19
N ASP A 118 2.25 -5.86 12.15
CA ASP A 118 3.12 -4.69 11.99
C ASP A 118 4.56 -5.11 11.68
N GLY A 119 5.14 -4.56 10.61
CA GLY A 119 6.50 -4.87 10.20
C GLY A 119 6.67 -6.19 9.43
N ILE A 120 5.61 -6.99 9.21
CA ILE A 120 5.73 -8.16 8.32
C ILE A 120 6.01 -7.69 6.89
N ARG A 121 6.83 -8.45 6.16
CA ARG A 121 7.28 -8.09 4.82
C ARG A 121 6.81 -9.10 3.80
N HIS A 122 6.66 -8.65 2.56
CA HIS A 122 6.28 -9.49 1.42
C HIS A 122 7.19 -9.23 0.22
N LEU A 123 7.42 -10.27 -0.59
CA LEU A 123 8.02 -10.18 -1.91
C LEU A 123 6.93 -10.23 -2.98
N VAL A 124 6.60 -9.10 -3.59
CA VAL A 124 5.57 -9.02 -4.62
C VAL A 124 6.23 -8.96 -6.00
N VAL A 125 5.92 -9.92 -6.88
CA VAL A 125 6.44 -9.94 -8.25
C VAL A 125 5.33 -10.34 -9.20
N PHE A 126 4.98 -9.45 -10.13
CA PHE A 126 3.93 -9.72 -11.12
C PHE A 126 4.15 -8.93 -12.41
N PRO A 127 3.70 -9.45 -13.58
CA PRO A 127 3.41 -8.61 -14.72
C PRO A 127 2.18 -7.73 -14.42
N MET A 128 2.37 -6.44 -14.19
CA MET A 128 1.31 -5.54 -13.74
C MET A 128 1.45 -4.12 -14.31
N THR A 129 0.34 -3.40 -14.35
CA THR A 129 0.38 -1.95 -14.53
C THR A 129 0.63 -1.25 -13.19
N THR A 130 1.18 -0.05 -13.22
CA THR A 130 1.34 0.78 -12.01
C THR A 130 0.43 2.00 -12.12
N GLN A 131 -0.45 2.23 -11.15
CA GLN A 131 -1.37 3.37 -11.16
C GLN A 131 -0.59 4.68 -11.14
N ASN A 132 -0.95 5.67 -11.96
CA ASN A 132 -0.16 6.91 -12.14
C ASN A 132 1.32 6.68 -12.57
N GLY A 133 1.64 5.50 -13.11
CA GLY A 133 2.92 5.15 -13.70
C GLY A 133 2.75 4.54 -15.10
N SER A 134 3.34 3.37 -15.34
CA SER A 134 3.20 2.62 -16.59
C SER A 134 1.79 2.03 -16.79
N ALA A 135 1.22 2.26 -17.97
CA ALA A 135 -0.01 1.61 -18.44
C ALA A 135 0.24 0.27 -19.17
N SER A 136 1.50 -0.17 -19.25
CA SER A 136 1.90 -1.48 -19.78
C SER A 136 2.06 -2.47 -18.65
N ARG A 137 1.72 -3.74 -18.88
CA ARG A 137 1.92 -4.83 -17.91
C ARG A 137 3.37 -5.30 -17.92
N LEU A 138 4.22 -4.58 -17.22
CA LEU A 138 5.63 -4.92 -17.09
C LEU A 138 5.83 -5.83 -15.88
N VAL A 139 6.82 -6.72 -15.93
CA VAL A 139 7.22 -7.46 -14.73
C VAL A 139 7.86 -6.47 -13.76
N GLU A 140 7.15 -6.23 -12.65
CA GLU A 140 7.58 -5.36 -11.56
C GLU A 140 7.82 -6.22 -10.31
N ALA A 141 8.79 -5.82 -9.50
CA ALA A 141 9.11 -6.45 -8.24
C ALA A 141 9.20 -5.42 -7.11
N VAL A 142 8.53 -5.69 -5.99
CA VAL A 142 8.43 -4.77 -4.86
C VAL A 142 8.60 -5.56 -3.57
N LEU A 143 9.50 -5.09 -2.71
CA LEU A 143 9.54 -5.47 -1.30
C LEU A 143 8.71 -4.46 -0.53
N ILE A 144 7.73 -4.97 0.20
CA ILE A 144 6.80 -4.17 0.99
C ILE A 144 6.85 -4.59 2.44
N GLU A 145 6.55 -3.66 3.33
CA GLU A 145 6.37 -3.91 4.76
C GLU A 145 5.00 -3.38 5.19
N VAL A 146 4.26 -4.17 5.95
CA VAL A 146 2.93 -3.79 6.46
C VAL A 146 3.07 -2.81 7.62
N VAL A 147 2.23 -1.78 7.64
CA VAL A 147 2.12 -0.79 8.73
C VAL A 147 0.82 -1.02 9.50
N TRP A 148 0.88 -1.84 10.55
CA TRP A 148 -0.29 -2.29 11.31
C TRP A 148 -0.12 -2.14 12.83
N PRO A 149 0.17 -0.93 13.33
CA PRO A 149 0.36 -0.70 14.77
C PRO A 149 -0.91 -1.08 15.55
N GLU A 150 -0.74 -1.38 16.84
CA GLU A 150 -1.79 -1.91 17.71
C GLU A 150 -3.10 -1.10 17.66
N PHE A 151 -3.02 0.24 17.66
CA PHE A 151 -4.21 1.09 17.59
C PHE A 151 -5.01 0.92 16.29
N VAL A 152 -4.36 0.59 15.17
CA VAL A 152 -5.01 0.30 13.88
C VAL A 152 -5.69 -1.06 13.94
N ALA A 153 -5.03 -2.06 14.54
CA ALA A 153 -5.61 -3.38 14.74
C ALA A 153 -6.89 -3.31 15.59
N GLU A 154 -6.87 -2.56 16.70
CA GLU A 154 -8.04 -2.36 17.55
C GLU A 154 -9.15 -1.56 16.85
N LEU A 155 -8.79 -0.51 16.10
CA LEU A 155 -9.73 0.29 15.34
C LEU A 155 -10.46 -0.56 14.29
N GLU A 156 -9.71 -1.40 13.55
CA GLU A 156 -10.25 -2.31 12.54
C GLU A 156 -11.10 -3.43 13.16
N ALA A 157 -10.70 -3.99 14.30
CA ALA A 157 -11.49 -4.99 15.01
C ALA A 157 -12.84 -4.46 15.54
N GLY A 158 -12.97 -3.14 15.70
CA GLY A 158 -14.17 -2.46 16.17
C GLY A 158 -15.11 -1.98 15.05
N ASP A 159 -15.63 -0.76 15.24
CA ASP A 159 -16.63 -0.15 14.35
C ASP A 159 -16.10 0.25 12.97
N TYR A 160 -14.82 0.00 12.67
CA TYR A 160 -14.13 0.42 11.45
C TYR A 160 -13.54 -0.74 10.65
N GLY A 161 -14.06 -1.97 10.83
CA GLY A 161 -13.62 -3.16 10.10
C GLY A 161 -13.60 -3.00 8.58
N ASN A 162 -12.48 -3.42 7.99
CA ASN A 162 -12.19 -3.44 6.57
C ASN A 162 -11.20 -4.59 6.27
N ALA A 163 -11.75 -5.78 6.07
CA ALA A 163 -10.96 -7.01 5.93
C ALA A 163 -10.07 -7.05 4.67
N LEU A 164 -10.29 -6.16 3.70
CA LEU A 164 -9.51 -6.10 2.46
C LEU A 164 -8.31 -5.15 2.56
N PHE A 165 -8.31 -4.22 3.53
CA PHE A 165 -7.33 -3.15 3.61
C PHE A 165 -5.98 -3.63 4.15
N VAL A 166 -4.91 -3.34 3.40
CA VAL A 166 -3.52 -3.64 3.77
C VAL A 166 -2.63 -2.40 3.61
N PRO A 167 -2.39 -1.62 4.67
CA PRO A 167 -1.48 -0.48 4.64
C PRO A 167 -0.03 -0.97 4.59
N ILE A 168 0.73 -0.44 3.65
CA ILE A 168 2.09 -0.88 3.38
C ILE A 168 3.04 0.31 3.20
N ARG A 169 4.33 0.04 3.26
CA ARG A 169 5.40 0.95 2.85
C ARG A 169 6.42 0.24 1.99
N PHE A 170 7.18 1.00 1.20
CA PHE A 170 8.26 0.43 0.41
C PHE A 170 9.46 0.06 1.28
N VAL A 171 10.03 -1.11 1.00
CA VAL A 171 11.39 -1.50 1.46
C VAL A 171 12.38 -1.30 0.31
N ASP A 172 12.06 -1.82 -0.89
CA ASP A 172 12.77 -1.56 -2.14
C ASP A 172 11.86 -1.95 -3.33
N PHE A 173 12.15 -1.50 -4.54
CA PHE A 173 11.30 -1.72 -5.72
C PHE A 173 12.05 -1.62 -7.05
N THR A 174 11.43 -2.14 -8.10
CA THR A 174 11.79 -1.87 -9.50
C THR A 174 11.32 -0.47 -9.95
N PRO A 175 11.96 0.14 -10.97
CA PRO A 175 11.70 1.53 -11.37
C PRO A 175 10.25 1.86 -11.76
N GLY A 176 9.39 0.88 -12.08
CA GLY A 176 7.97 1.15 -12.34
C GLY A 176 7.22 1.75 -11.15
N TYR A 177 7.73 1.52 -9.92
CA TYR A 177 7.23 2.15 -8.70
C TYR A 177 8.02 3.42 -8.29
N ASP A 178 9.00 3.87 -9.07
CA ASP A 178 9.59 5.22 -8.94
C ASP A 178 8.69 6.28 -9.63
N THR A 179 7.42 6.28 -9.23
CA THR A 179 6.34 7.07 -9.82
C THR A 179 5.42 7.63 -8.73
N ASN A 180 4.32 8.27 -9.12
CA ASN A 180 3.27 8.70 -8.20
C ASN A 180 2.28 7.57 -7.82
N SER A 181 2.57 6.31 -8.19
CA SER A 181 1.78 5.16 -7.75
C SER A 181 1.83 5.06 -6.23
N ALA A 182 0.66 5.07 -5.61
CA ALA A 182 0.48 4.95 -4.16
C ALA A 182 -0.37 3.73 -3.78
N VAL A 183 -0.64 2.83 -4.73
CA VAL A 183 -1.42 1.61 -4.49
C VAL A 183 -0.77 0.39 -5.13
N LEU A 184 -1.08 -0.76 -4.57
CA LEU A 184 -0.87 -2.08 -5.15
C LEU A 184 -2.21 -2.80 -5.05
N PHE A 185 -2.90 -2.95 -6.17
CA PHE A 185 -4.20 -3.61 -6.24
C PHE A 185 -4.14 -4.86 -7.11
N PRO A 186 -4.83 -5.94 -6.74
CA PRO A 186 -4.82 -7.18 -7.51
C PRO A 186 -5.35 -7.00 -8.95
N GLU A 187 -6.17 -5.98 -9.21
CA GLU A 187 -6.68 -5.68 -10.55
C GLU A 187 -5.59 -5.26 -11.55
N THR A 188 -4.43 -4.80 -11.09
CA THR A 188 -3.35 -4.35 -11.98
C THR A 188 -2.58 -5.53 -12.60
N VAL A 189 -2.68 -6.72 -12.00
CA VAL A 189 -1.95 -7.92 -12.39
C VAL A 189 -2.53 -8.53 -13.67
N ALA A 190 -1.66 -9.11 -14.51
CA ALA A 190 -2.07 -9.87 -15.68
C ALA A 190 -2.66 -11.23 -15.27
N MET A 191 -3.91 -11.48 -15.64
CA MET A 191 -4.69 -12.66 -15.25
C MET A 191 -5.67 -13.04 -16.36
N ARG A 192 -5.94 -14.35 -16.52
CA ARG A 192 -6.87 -14.87 -17.53
C ARG A 192 -8.32 -14.43 -17.33
N GLU A 193 -8.73 -14.22 -16.08
CA GLU A 193 -10.07 -13.77 -15.69
C GLU A 193 -9.98 -12.99 -14.38
N VAL A 194 -11.02 -12.20 -14.06
CA VAL A 194 -11.08 -11.39 -12.85
C VAL A 194 -11.59 -12.24 -11.69
N PRO A 195 -10.79 -12.52 -10.64
CA PRO A 195 -11.25 -13.21 -9.44
C PRO A 195 -12.01 -12.26 -8.52
N THR A 196 -12.58 -12.80 -7.45
CA THR A 196 -12.94 -11.98 -6.30
C THR A 196 -11.67 -11.47 -5.64
N PHE A 197 -11.49 -10.16 -5.61
CA PHE A 197 -10.37 -9.55 -4.91
C PHE A 197 -10.58 -9.65 -3.39
N THR A 198 -9.49 -9.94 -2.69
CA THR A 198 -9.50 -10.18 -1.25
C THR A 198 -8.59 -9.22 -0.49
N TRP A 199 -7.88 -8.35 -1.19
CA TRP A 199 -7.00 -7.36 -0.61
C TRP A 199 -6.85 -6.16 -1.54
N GLY A 200 -6.53 -5.01 -0.95
CA GLY A 200 -6.05 -3.82 -1.63
C GLY A 200 -5.04 -3.13 -0.73
N ALA A 201 -3.87 -2.83 -1.28
CA ALA A 201 -2.77 -2.29 -0.51
C ALA A 201 -2.43 -0.86 -0.89
N ILE A 202 -2.19 -0.02 0.12
CA ILE A 202 -1.94 1.42 -0.01
C ILE A 202 -0.59 1.76 0.60
N PHE A 203 0.24 2.51 -0.15
CA PHE A 203 1.60 2.90 0.23
C PHE A 203 1.58 4.14 1.13
N ALA A 204 1.34 3.93 2.43
CA ALA A 204 1.21 4.98 3.44
C ALA A 204 2.46 5.87 3.53
N ASP A 205 3.66 5.31 3.32
CA ASP A 205 4.94 6.06 3.30
C ASP A 205 4.96 7.12 2.19
N ARG A 206 4.46 6.77 1.02
CA ARG A 206 4.36 7.67 -0.13
C ARG A 206 3.32 8.74 0.09
N GLU A 207 2.18 8.39 0.67
CA GLU A 207 1.12 9.35 0.97
C GLU A 207 1.58 10.37 2.01
N ALA A 208 2.16 9.88 3.10
CA ALA A 208 2.79 10.68 4.14
C ALA A 208 3.88 11.60 3.56
N ALA A 209 4.86 11.06 2.82
CA ALA A 209 5.96 11.86 2.28
C ALA A 209 5.48 12.96 1.32
N ARG A 210 4.49 12.63 0.48
CA ARG A 210 3.86 13.59 -0.44
C ARG A 210 3.12 14.68 0.32
N PHE A 211 2.26 14.32 1.28
CA PHE A 211 1.55 15.27 2.12
C PHE A 211 2.51 16.24 2.80
N ARG A 212 3.52 15.69 3.49
CA ARG A 212 4.53 16.46 4.22
C ARG A 212 5.24 17.48 3.33
N ARG A 213 5.64 17.07 2.12
CA ARG A 213 6.31 17.94 1.14
C ARG A 213 5.38 19.02 0.61
N VAL A 214 4.17 18.65 0.19
CA VAL A 214 3.25 19.58 -0.48
C VAL A 214 2.69 20.61 0.50
N VAL A 215 2.25 20.18 1.68
CA VAL A 215 1.67 21.08 2.68
C VAL A 215 2.72 22.05 3.22
N ARG A 216 3.97 21.60 3.42
CA ARG A 216 5.07 22.50 3.81
C ARG A 216 5.26 23.61 2.77
N HIS A 217 5.36 23.23 1.50
CA HIS A 217 5.54 24.21 0.42
C HIS A 217 4.33 25.14 0.29
N ALA A 218 3.11 24.61 0.41
CA ALA A 218 1.90 25.41 0.35
C ALA A 218 1.82 26.41 1.50
N ALA A 219 2.17 26.02 2.72
CA ALA A 219 2.24 26.92 3.87
C ALA A 219 3.30 28.03 3.67
N GLU A 220 4.48 27.68 3.13
CA GLU A 220 5.54 28.65 2.80
C GLU A 220 5.09 29.70 1.77
N VAL A 221 4.35 29.27 0.75
CA VAL A 221 3.84 30.14 -0.32
C VAL A 221 2.69 31.02 0.17
N THR A 222 1.71 30.42 0.86
CA THR A 222 0.50 31.10 1.32
C THR A 222 0.71 31.91 2.60
N LYS A 223 1.85 31.73 3.27
CA LYS A 223 2.14 32.27 4.61
C LYS A 223 1.13 31.79 5.66
N LEU A 224 0.53 30.62 5.43
CA LEU A 224 -0.37 30.00 6.40
C LEU A 224 0.44 29.55 7.62
N GLU A 225 0.06 30.06 8.79
CA GLU A 225 0.58 29.59 10.06
C GLU A 225 -0.10 28.27 10.42
N LEU A 226 0.70 27.20 10.54
CA LEU A 226 0.21 25.87 10.85
C LEU A 226 0.12 25.66 12.39
N PRO A 227 -0.97 25.07 12.90
CA PRO A 227 -1.05 24.61 14.28
C PRO A 227 0.12 23.68 14.65
N GLU A 228 0.43 23.58 15.93
CA GLU A 228 1.53 22.74 16.43
C GLU A 228 1.41 21.28 15.98
N ASP A 229 0.24 20.69 16.11
CA ASP A 229 0.01 19.29 15.71
C ASP A 229 0.20 19.09 14.21
N ALA A 230 -0.25 20.03 13.38
CA ALA A 230 -0.01 20.00 11.94
C ALA A 230 1.48 20.11 11.60
N ARG A 231 2.25 20.96 12.31
CA ARG A 231 3.71 21.05 12.13
C ARG A 231 4.41 19.74 12.53
N ARG A 232 4.03 19.13 13.65
CA ARG A 232 4.55 17.82 14.08
C ARG A 232 4.31 16.75 13.02
N LEU A 233 3.11 16.72 12.43
CA LEU A 233 2.79 15.82 11.31
C LEU A 233 3.69 16.05 10.08
N LEU A 234 4.09 17.30 9.80
CA LEU A 234 5.03 17.59 8.71
C LEU A 234 6.47 17.17 9.02
N ASP A 235 6.86 17.11 10.29
CA ASP A 235 8.24 16.85 10.70
C ASP A 235 8.50 15.35 10.98
N ASP A 236 7.46 14.55 11.26
CA ASP A 236 7.58 13.12 11.57
C ASP A 236 6.95 12.22 10.49
N GLN A 237 7.79 11.43 9.82
CA GLN A 237 7.36 10.51 8.77
C GLN A 237 6.48 9.38 9.30
N ARG A 238 6.85 8.77 10.44
CA ARG A 238 6.13 7.63 10.99
C ARG A 238 4.76 8.07 11.49
N LEU A 239 4.70 9.21 12.16
CA LEU A 239 3.44 9.80 12.62
C LEU A 239 2.50 10.09 11.44
N ALA A 240 3.05 10.60 10.33
CA ALA A 240 2.28 10.82 9.11
C ALA A 240 1.80 9.51 8.48
N GLU A 241 2.65 8.48 8.38
CA GLU A 241 2.24 7.14 7.92
C GLU A 241 1.05 6.63 8.72
N GLU A 242 1.16 6.59 10.05
CA GLU A 242 0.11 6.09 10.94
C GLU A 242 -1.19 6.93 10.85
N THR A 243 -1.06 8.24 10.61
CA THR A 243 -2.22 9.12 10.37
C THR A 243 -2.92 8.78 9.06
N PHE A 244 -2.17 8.56 7.98
CA PHE A 244 -2.74 8.15 6.68
C PHE A 244 -3.35 6.75 6.78
N VAL A 245 -2.71 5.79 7.44
CA VAL A 245 -3.29 4.46 7.67
C VAL A 245 -4.66 4.54 8.36
N MET A 246 -4.79 5.37 9.40
CA MET A 246 -6.09 5.58 10.06
C MET A 246 -7.11 6.22 9.12
N TRP A 247 -6.70 7.22 8.34
CA TRP A 247 -7.57 7.88 7.38
C TRP A 247 -8.05 6.87 6.32
N ASP A 248 -7.14 6.17 5.66
CA ASP A 248 -7.42 5.22 4.58
C ASP A 248 -8.33 4.08 5.06
N LEU A 249 -8.08 3.54 6.27
CA LEU A 249 -8.93 2.50 6.86
C LEU A 249 -10.41 2.94 6.92
N ILE A 250 -10.65 4.16 7.39
CA ILE A 250 -12.01 4.71 7.53
C ILE A 250 -12.58 5.14 6.16
N HIS A 251 -11.73 5.73 5.31
CA HIS A 251 -12.08 6.18 3.97
C HIS A 251 -12.51 5.01 3.08
N ASP A 252 -11.67 3.99 2.91
CA ASP A 252 -11.91 2.85 2.03
C ASP A 252 -13.13 2.07 2.44
N ARG A 253 -13.32 1.91 3.75
CA ARG A 253 -14.52 1.31 4.31
C ARG A 253 -15.78 2.08 3.93
N THR A 254 -15.69 3.39 3.78
CA THR A 254 -16.83 4.25 3.47
C THR A 254 -17.30 4.07 2.02
N HIS A 255 -16.44 3.69 1.10
CA HIS A 255 -16.84 3.30 -0.27
C HIS A 255 -17.80 2.11 -0.27
N MET A 256 -17.58 1.15 0.63
CA MET A 256 -18.42 -0.05 0.75
C MET A 256 -19.76 0.18 1.49
N ARG A 257 -20.11 1.43 1.82
CA ARG A 257 -21.32 1.78 2.59
C ARG A 257 -22.28 2.65 1.80
N GLY A 258 -23.57 2.32 1.87
CA GLY A 258 -24.67 3.02 1.21
C GLY A 258 -25.56 2.05 0.42
N ASP A 259 -26.62 2.56 -0.20
CA ASP A 259 -27.56 1.74 -0.99
C ASP A 259 -26.95 1.20 -2.29
N LEU A 260 -25.85 1.82 -2.75
CA LEU A 260 -25.07 1.44 -3.94
C LEU A 260 -23.57 1.51 -3.59
N PRO A 261 -23.00 0.48 -2.94
CA PRO A 261 -21.61 0.50 -2.53
C PRO A 261 -20.66 0.50 -3.73
N PHE A 262 -19.56 1.25 -3.60
CA PHE A 262 -18.45 1.31 -4.54
C PHE A 262 -17.35 0.37 -4.05
N ASP A 263 -16.71 -0.39 -4.96
CA ASP A 263 -15.56 -1.20 -4.60
C ASP A 263 -14.30 -0.33 -4.75
N PRO A 264 -13.65 0.10 -3.65
CA PRO A 264 -12.51 1.02 -3.71
C PRO A 264 -11.29 0.41 -4.41
N PHE A 265 -11.25 -0.92 -4.54
CA PHE A 265 -10.12 -1.65 -5.11
C PHE A 265 -10.35 -2.01 -6.59
N MET A 266 -11.43 -1.53 -7.21
CA MET A 266 -11.70 -1.67 -8.65
C MET A 266 -11.55 -0.34 -9.40
N ILE A 267 -10.37 -0.14 -10.00
CA ILE A 267 -9.99 0.98 -10.85
C ILE A 267 -10.91 1.11 -12.08
N LYS A 268 -11.50 0.00 -12.57
CA LYS A 268 -12.31 -0.01 -13.80
C LYS A 268 -13.80 0.26 -13.63
N GLN A 269 -14.31 0.49 -12.41
CA GLN A 269 -15.64 1.10 -12.31
C GLN A 269 -15.59 2.44 -13.09
N ARG A 270 -16.62 2.80 -13.86
CA ARG A 270 -16.61 4.02 -14.69
C ARG A 270 -17.79 4.90 -14.32
N MET A 271 -17.54 5.90 -13.47
CA MET A 271 -18.45 6.99 -13.22
C MET A 271 -18.03 8.27 -13.96
N PRO A 272 -18.98 9.18 -14.27
CA PRO A 272 -18.66 10.56 -14.61
C PRO A 272 -17.66 11.17 -13.61
N PHE A 273 -16.67 11.92 -14.11
CA PHE A 273 -15.55 12.40 -13.30
C PHE A 273 -15.97 13.20 -12.04
N PHE A 274 -17.07 13.95 -12.11
CA PHE A 274 -17.57 14.73 -10.98
C PHE A 274 -18.22 13.84 -9.90
N LEU A 275 -18.79 12.68 -10.28
CA LEU A 275 -19.30 11.73 -9.31
C LEU A 275 -18.16 11.06 -8.55
N TYR A 276 -17.04 10.76 -9.22
CA TYR A 276 -15.81 10.37 -8.53
C TYR A 276 -15.39 11.43 -7.52
N SER A 277 -15.33 12.71 -7.91
CA SER A 277 -14.97 13.79 -6.99
C SER A 277 -15.83 13.84 -5.74
N ILE A 278 -17.14 13.68 -5.91
CA ILE A 278 -18.10 13.74 -4.81
C ILE A 278 -17.97 12.49 -3.93
N GLU A 279 -17.74 11.32 -4.52
CA GLU A 279 -17.58 10.07 -3.79
C GLU A 279 -16.32 10.08 -2.92
N GLU A 280 -15.17 10.46 -3.49
CA GLU A 280 -13.92 10.62 -2.74
C GLU A 280 -14.06 11.66 -1.62
N LEU A 281 -14.66 12.81 -1.93
CA LEU A 281 -14.91 13.85 -0.94
C LEU A 281 -15.87 13.36 0.17
N ARG A 282 -16.90 12.57 -0.16
CA ARG A 282 -17.82 11.96 0.82
C ARG A 282 -17.06 11.02 1.76
N CYS A 283 -16.18 10.19 1.22
CA CYS A 283 -15.36 9.26 2.02
C CYS A 283 -14.42 10.02 2.96
N ASP A 284 -13.76 11.07 2.51
CA ASP A 284 -12.89 11.88 3.37
C ASP A 284 -13.62 12.68 4.42
N LEU A 285 -14.73 13.32 4.07
CA LEU A 285 -15.53 14.05 5.05
C LEU A 285 -16.15 13.09 6.08
N THR A 286 -16.39 11.83 5.68
CA THR A 286 -16.75 10.78 6.63
C THR A 286 -15.57 10.44 7.53
N ALA A 287 -14.37 10.20 7.00
CA ALA A 287 -13.17 9.96 7.79
C ALA A 287 -12.89 11.10 8.78
N PHE A 288 -12.98 12.36 8.33
CA PHE A 288 -12.89 13.55 9.17
C PHE A 288 -13.92 13.53 10.31
N ARG A 289 -15.19 13.28 10.01
CA ARG A 289 -16.27 13.24 11.02
C ARG A 289 -16.04 12.13 12.03
N GLU A 290 -15.63 10.96 11.58
CA GLU A 290 -15.34 9.83 12.47
C GLU A 290 -14.11 10.10 13.34
N ALA A 291 -13.07 10.73 12.80
CA ALA A 291 -11.91 11.18 13.57
C ALA A 291 -12.31 12.17 14.68
N VAL A 292 -13.20 13.15 14.40
CA VAL A 292 -13.77 14.04 15.42
C VAL A 292 -14.52 13.26 16.52
N ARG A 293 -15.30 12.24 16.14
CA ARG A 293 -16.04 11.39 17.10
C ARG A 293 -15.11 10.60 17.99
N ILE A 294 -14.09 9.97 17.41
CA ILE A 294 -13.06 9.21 18.13
C ILE A 294 -12.33 10.13 19.11
N GLN A 295 -11.87 11.29 18.65
CA GLN A 295 -11.16 12.26 19.48
C GLN A 295 -12.03 12.69 20.68
N ARG A 296 -13.30 13.05 20.45
CA ARG A 296 -14.21 13.45 21.54
C ARG A 296 -14.47 12.33 22.54
N ARG A 297 -14.67 11.10 22.05
CA ARG A 297 -14.91 9.93 22.90
C ARG A 297 -13.71 9.66 23.81
N LEU A 298 -12.51 9.62 23.25
CA LEU A 298 -11.29 9.30 23.99
C LEU A 298 -10.79 10.47 24.86
N ALA A 299 -11.04 11.72 24.47
CA ALA A 299 -10.75 12.89 25.30
C ALA A 299 -11.65 12.97 26.55
N ALA A 300 -12.81 12.30 26.55
CA ALA A 300 -13.72 12.23 27.69
C ALA A 300 -13.38 11.10 28.68
N VAL A 301 -12.50 10.17 28.30
CA VAL A 301 -11.98 9.10 29.18
C VAL A 301 -10.87 9.69 30.05
N ASP A 302 -10.83 9.32 31.33
CA ASP A 302 -9.74 9.71 32.23
C ASP A 302 -8.40 9.24 31.63
N PRO A 303 -7.38 10.12 31.49
CA PRO A 303 -6.07 9.71 31.00
C PRO A 303 -5.46 8.51 31.75
N ALA A 304 -5.80 8.28 33.02
CA ALA A 304 -5.35 7.13 33.80
C ALA A 304 -6.02 5.80 33.40
N GLU A 305 -7.14 5.87 32.67
CA GLU A 305 -7.91 4.70 32.20
C GLU A 305 -7.63 4.35 30.73
N ARG A 306 -6.92 5.23 29.99
CA ARG A 306 -6.59 4.99 28.58
C ARG A 306 -5.42 4.03 28.44
N THR A 307 -5.53 3.13 27.46
CA THR A 307 -4.40 2.29 27.03
C THR A 307 -3.42 3.11 26.17
N ALA A 308 -2.25 2.55 25.88
CA ALA A 308 -1.32 3.16 24.93
C ALA A 308 -1.91 3.24 23.51
N ALA A 309 -2.71 2.25 23.11
CA ALA A 309 -3.45 2.24 21.85
C ALA A 309 -4.52 3.34 21.80
N ASP A 310 -5.24 3.59 22.91
CA ASP A 310 -6.18 4.70 23.03
C ASP A 310 -5.50 6.06 22.88
N ASP A 311 -4.35 6.26 23.54
CA ASP A 311 -3.57 7.50 23.43
C ASP A 311 -3.07 7.71 21.99
N ALA A 312 -2.56 6.66 21.35
CA ALA A 312 -2.13 6.70 19.96
C ALA A 312 -3.30 7.04 19.02
N LEU A 313 -4.44 6.36 19.19
CA LEU A 313 -5.65 6.59 18.39
C LEU A 313 -6.20 8.00 18.60
N LEU A 314 -6.21 8.52 19.83
CA LEU A 314 -6.63 9.89 20.12
C LEU A 314 -5.74 10.91 19.39
N GLU A 315 -4.42 10.72 19.41
CA GLU A 315 -3.48 11.59 18.70
C GLU A 315 -3.70 11.55 17.18
N ARG A 316 -3.78 10.35 16.58
CA ARG A 316 -3.99 10.21 15.12
C ARG A 316 -5.36 10.74 14.71
N ALA A 317 -6.40 10.60 15.53
CA ALA A 317 -7.72 11.18 15.27
C ALA A 317 -7.69 12.72 15.16
N GLY A 318 -6.87 13.39 15.97
CA GLY A 318 -6.62 14.82 15.81
C GLY A 318 -5.90 15.14 14.49
N MET A 319 -4.88 14.33 14.16
CA MET A 319 -4.05 14.55 12.96
C MET A 319 -4.77 14.25 11.65
N VAL A 320 -5.66 13.26 11.60
CA VAL A 320 -6.50 12.95 10.42
C VAL A 320 -7.34 14.17 10.03
N GLN A 321 -7.85 14.92 11.01
CA GLN A 321 -8.61 16.14 10.71
C GLN A 321 -7.77 17.18 9.98
N HIS A 322 -6.52 17.39 10.41
CA HIS A 322 -5.58 18.26 9.70
C HIS A 322 -5.19 17.70 8.34
N ALA A 323 -4.91 16.39 8.26
CA ALA A 323 -4.49 15.72 7.03
C ALA A 323 -5.54 15.86 5.93
N VAL A 324 -6.82 15.53 6.23
CA VAL A 324 -7.93 15.63 5.26
C VAL A 324 -8.04 17.05 4.69
N ILE A 325 -8.08 18.06 5.56
CA ILE A 325 -8.27 19.45 5.12
C ILE A 325 -7.06 19.94 4.32
N LEU A 326 -5.85 19.73 4.82
CA LEU A 326 -4.63 20.25 4.19
C LEU A 326 -4.31 19.52 2.89
N ASP A 327 -4.52 18.19 2.81
CA ASP A 327 -4.32 17.44 1.57
C ASP A 327 -5.36 17.88 0.52
N ARG A 328 -6.64 17.98 0.89
CA ARG A 328 -7.70 18.35 -0.06
C ARG A 328 -7.57 19.78 -0.58
N ILE A 329 -7.18 20.74 0.26
CA ILE A 329 -6.97 22.13 -0.16
C ILE A 329 -5.70 22.27 -1.00
N PHE A 330 -4.56 21.71 -0.56
CA PHE A 330 -3.27 22.04 -1.15
C PHE A 330 -2.80 21.06 -2.21
N ARG A 331 -2.95 19.75 -2.01
CA ARG A 331 -2.37 18.76 -2.93
C ARG A 331 -2.98 18.87 -4.32
N PHE A 332 -4.29 18.91 -4.41
CA PHE A 332 -4.97 18.72 -5.69
C PHE A 332 -5.17 20.01 -6.49
N ALA A 333 -4.91 21.17 -5.88
CA ALA A 333 -4.69 22.42 -6.60
C ALA A 333 -3.28 22.50 -7.23
N ILE A 334 -2.31 21.77 -6.67
CA ILE A 334 -0.88 21.94 -6.99
C ILE A 334 -0.30 20.77 -7.82
N THR A 335 -0.82 19.55 -7.67
CA THR A 335 -0.26 18.33 -8.29
C THR A 335 -1.26 17.63 -9.23
N GLY A 336 -0.76 17.13 -10.37
CA GLY A 336 -1.55 16.41 -11.38
C GLY A 336 -1.99 17.24 -12.59
N SER A 337 -2.64 16.59 -13.56
CA SER A 337 -3.23 17.27 -14.73
C SER A 337 -4.37 18.19 -14.28
N ARG A 338 -4.60 19.30 -15.00
CA ARG A 338 -5.75 20.19 -14.78
C ARG A 338 -7.01 19.74 -15.52
N VAL A 339 -6.91 18.68 -16.32
CA VAL A 339 -8.02 18.17 -17.14
C VAL A 339 -8.65 16.97 -16.45
N ARG A 340 -9.89 17.11 -15.99
CA ARG A 340 -10.69 16.04 -15.34
C ARG A 340 -9.98 15.38 -14.15
N ASN A 341 -9.32 16.19 -13.32
CA ASN A 341 -8.77 15.76 -12.04
C ASN A 341 -9.88 15.77 -11.00
N TYR A 342 -10.37 14.58 -10.63
CA TYR A 342 -11.51 14.46 -9.74
C TYR A 342 -11.17 14.89 -8.31
N ASP A 343 -9.95 14.61 -7.83
CA ASP A 343 -9.50 15.06 -6.53
C ASP A 343 -9.43 16.59 -6.44
N GLY A 344 -9.00 17.24 -7.53
CA GLY A 344 -8.92 18.70 -7.63
C GLY A 344 -10.29 19.37 -7.53
N LEU A 345 -11.33 18.79 -8.13
CA LEU A 345 -12.70 19.28 -7.99
C LEU A 345 -13.21 19.10 -6.54
N GLY A 346 -12.94 17.96 -5.90
CA GLY A 346 -13.30 17.74 -4.50
C GLY A 346 -12.67 18.79 -3.56
N GLY A 347 -11.39 19.08 -3.76
CA GLY A 347 -10.68 20.13 -3.03
C GLY A 347 -11.25 21.54 -3.23
N GLN A 348 -11.61 21.89 -4.48
CA GLN A 348 -12.23 23.19 -4.78
C GLN A 348 -13.61 23.34 -4.14
N LEU A 349 -14.42 22.28 -4.13
CA LEU A 349 -15.74 22.29 -3.49
C LEU A 349 -15.61 22.50 -1.98
N LEU A 350 -14.68 21.80 -1.34
CA LEU A 350 -14.40 21.98 0.08
C LEU A 350 -13.90 23.40 0.37
N PHE A 351 -12.93 23.89 -0.40
CA PHE A 351 -12.39 25.24 -0.23
C PHE A 351 -13.43 26.34 -0.43
N ALA A 352 -14.34 26.19 -1.40
CA ALA A 352 -15.40 27.17 -1.64
C ALA A 352 -16.49 27.18 -0.55
N TRP A 353 -16.59 26.09 0.22
CA TRP A 353 -17.52 25.99 1.34
C TRP A 353 -16.96 26.61 2.64
N LEU A 354 -15.64 26.47 2.87
CA LEU A 354 -14.90 27.10 3.96
C LEU A 354 -14.80 28.62 3.77
#